data_AF-A0A8T5FCL0-F1
#
_entry.id   AF-A0A8T5FCL0-F1
#
_cell.length_a   1.000
_cell.length_b   1.000
_cell.length_c   1.000
_cell.angle_alpha   90.00
_cell.angle_beta   90.00
_cell.angle_gamma   90.00
#
_symmetry.space_group_name_H-M   'P 1'
#
loop_
_entity.id
_entity.type
_entity.pdbx_description
1 polymer ?
#
loop_
_entity_poly.entity_id
_entity_poly.type
_entity_poly.pdbx_seq_one_letter_code
_entity_poly.pdbx_strand_id
1 'polypeptide(L)'
;MSQTDSKVIVITGCSSGIGLETAVACAKNDMKVFACVRNPYKANELKNRIETENLSKIEIIEMDVSNDISIKTGIQKINSSTDHIDILFNNAGRMVLGSLEDLSDKELTGQLNTDLQGVIILTKNIIPIMRKNNSGLIINMSSVAGRIGFPLSSAYCISKFGIEGLSQVLRRELQTKNINVCLIEAGVVDTKFFVNTPDAMSSKDQNGKFVGPYSEDTEIMRTVLNRIMKKIEDKELDASKPSDVGEKVLEIIRENGKEFRYIIGHDAEAMIAALESSNDDQSKMDVAIENIMKEWM
;
A
#
# COMPACT_ATOMS: atom_id res chain seq x y z
N MET A 1 15.07 -4.41 -35.60
CA MET A 1 14.81 -3.90 -34.24
C MET A 1 13.84 -4.88 -33.60
N SER A 2 14.30 -5.69 -32.64
CA SER A 2 13.41 -6.67 -31.99
C SER A 2 12.32 -5.91 -31.25
N GLN A 3 11.07 -6.23 -31.55
CA GLN A 3 9.89 -5.84 -30.81
C GLN A 3 10.14 -6.21 -29.34
N THR A 4 10.45 -5.24 -28.48
CA THR A 4 10.60 -5.50 -27.05
C THR A 4 9.20 -5.83 -26.56
N ASP A 5 8.98 -7.08 -26.13
CA ASP A 5 7.70 -7.51 -25.57
C ASP A 5 7.25 -6.54 -24.48
N SER A 6 5.95 -6.22 -24.50
CA SER A 6 5.30 -5.36 -23.50
C SER A 6 5.48 -5.95 -22.11
N LYS A 7 6.13 -5.21 -21.19
CA LYS A 7 6.31 -5.66 -19.80
C LYS A 7 4.96 -5.99 -19.15
N VAL A 8 4.93 -7.05 -18.35
CA VAL A 8 3.75 -7.52 -17.62
C VAL A 8 3.85 -7.12 -16.14
N ILE A 9 2.83 -6.41 -15.65
CA ILE A 9 2.72 -6.03 -14.23
C ILE A 9 1.45 -6.58 -13.60
N VAL A 10 1.58 -7.11 -12.38
CA VAL A 10 0.45 -7.44 -11.49
C VAL A 10 0.39 -6.40 -10.38
N ILE A 11 -0.78 -5.77 -10.19
CA ILE A 11 -0.98 -4.73 -9.19
C ILE A 11 -2.18 -5.11 -8.31
N THR A 12 -2.01 -5.15 -7.00
CA THR A 12 -3.12 -5.41 -6.06
C THR A 12 -3.79 -4.13 -5.58
N GLY A 13 -5.10 -4.17 -5.34
CA GLY A 13 -5.83 -3.03 -4.78
C GLY A 13 -6.17 -1.94 -5.79
N CYS A 14 -6.52 -2.32 -7.03
CA CYS A 14 -6.72 -1.38 -8.13
C CYS A 14 -8.13 -0.78 -8.22
N SER A 15 -9.01 -0.99 -7.23
CA SER A 15 -10.39 -0.51 -7.33
C SER A 15 -10.51 1.01 -7.27
N SER A 16 -9.53 1.69 -6.67
CA SER A 16 -9.47 3.14 -6.45
C SER A 16 -8.06 3.57 -6.05
N GLY A 17 -7.79 4.86 -6.01
CA GLY A 17 -6.57 5.42 -5.40
C GLY A 17 -5.29 4.96 -6.09
N ILE A 18 -4.24 4.69 -5.30
CA ILE A 18 -2.88 4.41 -5.79
C ILE A 18 -2.85 3.27 -6.82
N GLY A 19 -3.50 2.14 -6.51
CA GLY A 19 -3.50 0.98 -7.40
C GLY A 19 -4.18 1.26 -8.74
N LEU A 20 -5.26 2.06 -8.74
CA LEU A 20 -5.96 2.47 -9.95
C LEU A 20 -5.08 3.37 -10.81
N GLU A 21 -4.57 4.47 -10.24
CA GLU A 21 -3.75 5.42 -11.00
C GLU A 21 -2.44 4.77 -11.49
N THR A 22 -1.86 3.85 -10.72
CA THR A 22 -0.70 3.07 -11.17
C THR A 22 -1.05 2.14 -12.33
N ALA A 23 -2.21 1.47 -12.29
CA ALA A 23 -2.67 0.63 -13.39
C ALA A 23 -2.88 1.42 -14.68
N VAL A 24 -3.51 2.60 -14.58
CA VAL A 24 -3.70 3.52 -15.69
C VAL A 24 -2.36 4.00 -16.24
N ALA A 25 -1.45 4.46 -15.37
CA ALA A 25 -0.13 4.94 -15.77
C ALA A 25 0.69 3.86 -16.49
N CYS A 26 0.70 2.62 -15.99
CA CYS A 26 1.38 1.50 -16.62
C CYS A 26 0.79 1.16 -17.99
N ALA A 27 -0.54 1.10 -18.11
CA ALA A 27 -1.20 0.81 -19.38
C ALA A 27 -0.91 1.88 -20.45
N LYS A 28 -0.89 3.16 -20.06
CA LYS A 28 -0.48 4.27 -20.93
C LYS A 28 0.97 4.20 -21.38
N ASN A 29 1.83 3.52 -20.62
CA ASN A 29 3.23 3.26 -20.95
C ASN A 29 3.42 1.88 -21.62
N ASP A 30 2.40 1.44 -22.35
CA ASP A 30 2.42 0.25 -23.21
C ASP A 30 2.59 -1.08 -22.47
N MET A 31 2.41 -1.13 -21.14
CA MET A 31 2.52 -2.36 -20.34
C MET A 31 1.21 -3.15 -20.31
N LYS A 32 1.30 -4.48 -20.23
CA LYS A 32 0.15 -5.35 -19.92
C LYS A 32 -0.06 -5.35 -18.40
N VAL A 33 -1.25 -4.97 -17.96
CA VAL A 33 -1.57 -4.77 -16.54
C VAL A 33 -2.63 -5.77 -16.09
N PHE A 34 -2.30 -6.60 -15.10
CA PHE A 34 -3.27 -7.37 -14.35
C PHE A 34 -3.67 -6.57 -13.11
N ALA A 35 -4.79 -5.86 -13.21
CA ALA A 35 -5.33 -5.02 -12.15
C ALA A 35 -6.18 -5.87 -11.19
N CYS A 36 -5.56 -6.29 -10.08
CA CYS A 36 -6.20 -7.12 -9.07
C CYS A 36 -7.11 -6.29 -8.16
N VAL A 37 -8.37 -6.69 -8.06
CA VAL A 37 -9.39 -6.07 -7.22
C VAL A 37 -10.09 -7.14 -6.36
N ARG A 38 -10.38 -6.81 -5.10
CA ARG A 38 -11.06 -7.74 -4.19
C ARG A 38 -12.45 -8.14 -4.68
N ASN A 39 -13.19 -7.17 -5.25
CA ASN A 39 -14.53 -7.40 -5.78
C ASN A 39 -14.69 -6.63 -7.10
N PRO A 40 -14.62 -7.31 -8.26
CA PRO A 40 -14.77 -6.67 -9.57
C PRO A 40 -16.09 -5.93 -9.76
N TYR A 41 -17.18 -6.34 -9.11
CA TYR A 41 -18.47 -5.66 -9.19
C TYR A 41 -18.46 -4.28 -8.53
N LYS A 42 -17.52 -4.02 -7.62
CA LYS A 42 -17.36 -2.72 -6.94
C LYS A 42 -16.24 -1.85 -7.54
N ALA A 43 -15.54 -2.32 -8.57
CA ALA A 43 -14.43 -1.60 -9.21
C ALA A 43 -14.91 -0.63 -10.31
N ASN A 44 -15.97 0.14 -10.04
CA ASN A 44 -16.60 1.01 -11.04
C ASN A 44 -15.66 2.12 -11.53
N GLU A 45 -14.87 2.70 -10.63
CA GLU A 45 -13.90 3.75 -10.97
C GLU A 45 -12.87 3.24 -11.99
N LEU A 46 -12.27 2.07 -11.72
CA LEU A 46 -11.33 1.43 -12.64
C LEU A 46 -11.98 1.07 -13.98
N LYS A 47 -13.17 0.46 -13.97
CA LYS A 47 -13.90 0.09 -15.20
C LYS A 47 -14.19 1.31 -16.07
N ASN A 48 -14.69 2.38 -15.47
CA ASN A 48 -14.97 3.63 -16.17
C ASN A 48 -13.70 4.19 -16.80
N ARG A 49 -12.58 4.25 -16.05
CA ARG A 49 -11.29 4.74 -16.60
C ARG A 49 -10.79 3.89 -17.76
N ILE A 50 -10.89 2.57 -17.67
CA ILE A 50 -10.54 1.65 -18.76
C ILE A 50 -11.33 1.96 -20.03
N GLU A 51 -12.65 2.15 -19.90
CA GLU A 51 -13.53 2.42 -21.03
C GLU A 51 -13.27 3.81 -21.62
N THR A 52 -13.28 4.86 -20.80
CA THR A 52 -13.19 6.25 -21.26
C THR A 52 -11.82 6.60 -21.84
N GLU A 53 -10.76 5.96 -21.37
CA GLU A 53 -9.38 6.20 -21.84
C GLU A 53 -8.87 5.10 -22.78
N ASN A 54 -9.74 4.14 -23.16
CA ASN A 54 -9.45 3.05 -24.09
C ASN A 54 -8.21 2.20 -23.69
N LEU A 55 -8.11 1.85 -22.41
CA LEU A 55 -6.96 1.15 -21.81
C LEU A 55 -7.09 -0.38 -21.96
N SER A 56 -7.11 -0.86 -23.20
CA SER A 56 -7.30 -2.29 -23.54
C SER A 56 -6.24 -3.24 -22.99
N LYS A 57 -5.10 -2.72 -22.50
CA LYS A 57 -4.02 -3.48 -21.87
C LYS A 57 -4.24 -3.78 -20.38
N ILE A 58 -5.33 -3.27 -19.79
CA ILE A 58 -5.72 -3.58 -18.41
C ILE A 58 -6.71 -4.75 -18.39
N GLU A 59 -6.32 -5.83 -17.72
CA GLU A 59 -7.17 -6.98 -17.42
C GLU A 59 -7.51 -6.98 -15.93
N ILE A 60 -8.81 -6.95 -15.59
CA ILE A 60 -9.26 -6.99 -14.20
C ILE A 60 -9.25 -8.43 -13.69
N ILE A 61 -8.52 -8.67 -12.60
CA ILE A 61 -8.45 -9.97 -11.93
C ILE A 61 -9.11 -9.87 -10.56
N GLU A 62 -10.06 -10.77 -10.27
CA GLU A 62 -10.58 -10.93 -8.92
C GLU A 62 -9.50 -11.55 -8.03
N MET A 63 -9.08 -10.83 -6.99
CA MET A 63 -8.11 -11.31 -6.02
C MET A 63 -8.30 -10.58 -4.68
N ASP A 64 -8.78 -11.32 -3.68
CA ASP A 64 -8.71 -10.93 -2.28
C ASP A 64 -7.40 -11.42 -1.68
N VAL A 65 -6.48 -10.49 -1.41
CA VAL A 65 -5.15 -10.82 -0.87
C VAL A 65 -5.20 -11.41 0.54
N SER A 66 -6.32 -11.26 1.26
CA SER A 66 -6.50 -11.91 2.57
C SER A 66 -6.92 -13.38 2.48
N ASN A 67 -7.14 -13.90 1.27
CA ASN A 67 -7.63 -15.25 1.02
C ASN A 67 -6.70 -16.02 0.06
N ASP A 68 -6.01 -17.04 0.59
CA ASP A 68 -5.06 -17.88 -0.17
C ASP A 68 -5.69 -18.56 -1.40
N ILE A 69 -6.96 -19.02 -1.30
CA ILE A 69 -7.67 -19.62 -2.44
C ILE A 69 -7.92 -18.58 -3.53
N SER A 70 -8.28 -17.35 -3.13
CA SER A 70 -8.47 -16.23 -4.06
C SER A 70 -7.16 -15.86 -4.76
N ILE A 71 -6.05 -15.77 -4.03
CA ILE A 71 -4.71 -15.54 -4.60
C ILE A 71 -4.38 -16.61 -5.63
N LYS A 72 -4.48 -17.89 -5.28
CA LYS A 72 -4.17 -19.01 -6.19
C LYS A 72 -5.03 -18.98 -7.44
N THR A 73 -6.33 -18.71 -7.29
CA THR A 73 -7.27 -18.61 -8.42
C THR A 73 -6.93 -17.44 -9.34
N GLY A 74 -6.59 -16.27 -8.76
CA GLY A 74 -6.17 -15.10 -9.53
C GLY A 74 -4.86 -15.34 -10.30
N ILE A 75 -3.88 -15.99 -9.68
CA ILE A 75 -2.62 -16.37 -10.33
C ILE A 75 -2.86 -17.38 -11.46
N GLN A 76 -3.74 -18.36 -11.27
CA GLN A 76 -4.12 -19.29 -12.34
C GLN A 76 -4.71 -18.57 -13.55
N LYS A 77 -5.58 -17.57 -13.34
CA LYS A 77 -6.11 -16.73 -14.43
C LYS A 77 -5.00 -15.96 -15.12
N ILE A 78 -4.10 -15.32 -14.36
CA ILE A 78 -2.94 -14.59 -14.92
C ILE A 78 -2.08 -15.53 -15.79
N ASN A 79 -1.74 -16.72 -15.28
CA ASN A 79 -0.92 -17.69 -15.99
C ASN A 79 -1.60 -18.28 -17.24
N SER A 80 -2.94 -18.20 -17.35
CA SER A 80 -3.64 -18.55 -18.59
C SER A 80 -3.53 -17.46 -19.67
N SER A 81 -3.22 -16.23 -19.26
CA SER A 81 -3.11 -15.05 -20.12
C SER A 81 -1.66 -14.67 -20.47
N THR A 82 -0.66 -15.20 -19.77
CA THR A 82 0.77 -14.93 -19.99
C THR A 82 1.65 -16.00 -19.34
N ASP A 83 2.84 -16.24 -19.91
CA ASP A 83 3.86 -17.14 -19.34
C ASP A 83 4.88 -16.42 -18.44
N HIS A 84 4.81 -15.09 -18.34
CA HIS A 84 5.73 -14.28 -17.56
C HIS A 84 5.05 -13.14 -16.81
N ILE A 85 5.68 -12.73 -15.71
CA ILE A 85 5.35 -11.56 -14.91
C ILE A 85 6.68 -10.85 -14.64
N ASP A 86 6.82 -9.61 -15.09
CA ASP A 86 8.04 -8.82 -14.89
C ASP A 86 7.99 -8.02 -13.59
N ILE A 87 6.80 -7.51 -13.23
CA ILE A 87 6.63 -6.66 -12.06
C ILE A 87 5.46 -7.13 -11.19
N LEU A 88 5.68 -7.16 -9.88
CA LEU A 88 4.64 -7.27 -8.86
C LEU A 88 4.62 -5.98 -8.04
N PHE A 89 3.48 -5.29 -8.01
CA PHE A 89 3.24 -4.18 -7.09
C PHE A 89 2.22 -4.57 -6.03
N ASN A 90 2.72 -4.89 -4.83
CA ASN A 90 1.92 -5.16 -3.64
C ASN A 90 1.44 -3.84 -3.03
N ASN A 91 0.27 -3.38 -3.48
CA ASN A 91 -0.35 -2.11 -3.06
C ASN A 91 -1.58 -2.27 -2.14
N ALA A 92 -2.27 -3.41 -2.16
CA ALA A 92 -3.47 -3.58 -1.35
C ALA A 92 -3.16 -3.42 0.15
N GLY A 93 -3.97 -2.61 0.83
CA GLY A 93 -3.84 -2.38 2.27
C GLY A 93 -5.05 -1.67 2.83
N ARG A 94 -5.19 -1.72 4.16
CA ARG A 94 -6.27 -1.05 4.90
C ARG A 94 -5.82 -0.72 6.32
N MET A 95 -6.53 0.20 6.94
CA MET A 95 -6.34 0.52 8.35
C MET A 95 -7.64 0.33 9.12
N VAL A 96 -7.52 -0.09 10.39
CA VAL A 96 -8.51 0.07 11.45
C VAL A 96 -7.91 1.04 12.47
N LEU A 97 -8.67 2.06 12.85
CA LEU A 97 -8.27 3.03 13.86
C LEU A 97 -8.68 2.53 15.24
N GLY A 98 -7.74 2.39 16.16
CA GLY A 98 -8.02 2.02 17.54
C GLY A 98 -6.78 1.60 18.30
N SER A 99 -6.85 1.66 19.63
CA SER A 99 -5.79 1.15 20.50
C SER A 99 -5.61 -0.36 20.31
N LEU A 100 -4.48 -0.92 20.78
CA LEU A 100 -4.31 -2.37 20.76
C LEU A 100 -5.37 -3.08 21.62
N GLU A 101 -5.81 -2.45 22.72
CA GLU A 101 -6.83 -3.01 23.61
C GLU A 101 -8.24 -2.98 23.02
N ASP A 102 -8.54 -2.01 22.16
CA ASP A 102 -9.87 -1.90 21.53
C ASP A 102 -10.04 -2.80 20.30
N LEU A 103 -8.92 -3.25 19.70
CA LEU A 103 -8.96 -4.14 18.56
C LEU A 103 -9.43 -5.53 18.98
N SER A 104 -10.48 -6.02 18.32
CA SER A 104 -10.79 -7.45 18.41
C SER A 104 -9.72 -8.29 17.70
N ASP A 105 -9.52 -9.53 18.14
CA ASP A 105 -8.63 -10.48 17.48
C ASP A 105 -8.91 -10.60 15.98
N LYS A 106 -10.19 -10.50 15.58
CA LYS A 106 -10.64 -10.56 14.20
C LYS A 106 -10.20 -9.33 13.39
N GLU A 107 -10.25 -8.15 13.98
CA GLU A 107 -9.80 -6.91 13.33
C GLU A 107 -8.29 -6.90 13.16
N LEU A 108 -7.56 -7.21 14.23
CA LEU A 108 -6.11 -7.36 14.23
C LEU A 108 -5.67 -8.38 13.17
N THR A 109 -6.19 -9.61 13.26
CA THR A 109 -5.88 -10.69 12.30
C THR A 109 -6.27 -10.29 10.89
N GLY A 110 -7.46 -9.72 10.71
CA GLY A 110 -7.93 -9.33 9.38
C GLY A 110 -7.07 -8.25 8.73
N GLN A 111 -6.48 -7.34 9.51
CA GLN A 111 -5.60 -6.31 8.98
C GLN A 111 -4.23 -6.90 8.63
N LEU A 112 -3.65 -7.69 9.53
CA LEU A 112 -2.41 -8.42 9.25
C LEU A 112 -2.54 -9.36 8.04
N ASN A 113 -3.69 -10.03 7.87
CA ASN A 113 -3.95 -10.89 6.73
C ASN A 113 -3.95 -10.12 5.41
N THR A 114 -4.48 -8.90 5.40
CA THR A 114 -4.56 -8.07 4.18
C THR A 114 -3.19 -7.46 3.88
N ASP A 115 -2.61 -6.77 4.86
CA ASP A 115 -1.51 -5.85 4.67
C ASP A 115 -0.13 -6.51 4.77
N LEU A 116 -0.04 -7.71 5.35
CA LEU A 116 1.22 -8.44 5.54
C LEU A 116 1.15 -9.86 4.97
N GLN A 117 0.25 -10.70 5.49
CA GLN A 117 0.18 -12.12 5.07
C GLN A 117 -0.15 -12.25 3.59
N GLY A 118 -1.07 -11.43 3.07
CA GLY A 118 -1.42 -11.40 1.65
C GLY A 118 -0.22 -11.08 0.76
N VAL A 119 0.60 -10.11 1.16
CA VAL A 119 1.86 -9.76 0.47
C VAL A 119 2.81 -10.94 0.47
N ILE A 120 2.99 -11.62 1.61
CA ILE A 120 3.85 -12.80 1.74
C ILE A 120 3.37 -13.92 0.80
N ILE A 121 2.08 -14.27 0.85
CA ILE A 121 1.52 -15.39 0.10
C ILE A 121 1.56 -15.10 -1.40
N LEU A 122 1.14 -13.91 -1.84
CA LEU A 122 1.16 -13.53 -3.26
C LEU A 122 2.59 -13.53 -3.80
N THR A 123 3.51 -12.86 -3.10
CA THR A 123 4.92 -12.79 -3.49
C THR A 123 5.55 -14.19 -3.57
N LYS A 124 5.29 -15.06 -2.58
CA LYS A 124 5.76 -16.45 -2.59
C LYS A 124 5.29 -17.24 -3.82
N ASN A 125 4.08 -17.00 -4.31
CA ASN A 125 3.56 -17.66 -5.50
C ASN A 125 4.08 -17.04 -6.82
N ILE A 126 4.46 -15.76 -6.83
CA ILE A 126 5.00 -15.07 -8.02
C ILE A 126 6.50 -15.30 -8.20
N ILE A 127 7.28 -15.43 -7.12
CA ILE A 127 8.74 -15.65 -7.17
C ILE A 127 9.13 -16.80 -8.12
N PRO A 128 8.49 -17.99 -8.12
CA PRO A 128 8.82 -19.06 -9.05
C PRO A 128 8.68 -18.66 -10.53
N ILE A 129 7.71 -17.81 -10.86
CA ILE A 129 7.45 -17.31 -12.23
C ILE A 129 8.59 -16.39 -12.66
N MET A 130 8.88 -15.36 -11.84
CA MET A 130 10.01 -14.44 -12.08
C MET A 130 11.35 -15.19 -12.15
N ARG A 131 11.57 -16.14 -11.24
CA ARG A 131 12.80 -16.95 -11.19
C ARG A 131 12.98 -17.80 -12.44
N LYS A 132 11.90 -18.37 -13.00
CA LYS A 132 11.95 -19.12 -14.28
C LYS A 132 12.44 -18.23 -15.42
N ASN A 133 12.07 -16.95 -15.40
CA ASN A 133 12.47 -15.96 -16.41
C ASN A 133 13.79 -15.26 -16.07
N ASN A 134 14.41 -15.60 -14.92
CA ASN A 134 15.67 -15.01 -14.44
C ASN A 134 15.65 -13.46 -14.42
N SER A 135 14.49 -12.89 -14.11
CA SER A 135 14.26 -11.45 -14.05
C SER A 135 12.98 -11.18 -13.26
N GLY A 136 12.94 -10.06 -12.53
CA GLY A 136 11.72 -9.58 -11.92
C GLY A 136 11.94 -8.35 -11.05
N LEU A 137 10.86 -7.63 -10.77
CA LEU A 137 10.84 -6.50 -9.85
C LEU A 137 9.64 -6.61 -8.93
N ILE A 138 9.89 -6.63 -7.62
CA ILE A 138 8.86 -6.60 -6.58
C ILE A 138 8.89 -5.22 -5.92
N ILE A 139 7.77 -4.51 -6.00
CA ILE A 139 7.55 -3.21 -5.37
C ILE A 139 6.55 -3.43 -4.25
N ASN A 140 6.91 -3.08 -3.02
CA ASN A 140 6.03 -3.17 -1.87
C ASN A 140 5.60 -1.77 -1.41
N MET A 141 4.28 -1.54 -1.31
CA MET A 141 3.74 -0.30 -0.77
C MET A 141 3.84 -0.30 0.75
N SER A 142 4.87 0.36 1.26
CA SER A 142 5.08 0.64 2.67
C SER A 142 4.39 1.94 3.07
N SER A 143 4.84 2.54 4.16
CA SER A 143 4.41 3.83 4.67
C SER A 143 5.49 4.36 5.61
N VAL A 144 5.45 5.64 5.97
CA VAL A 144 6.17 6.13 7.15
C VAL A 144 5.84 5.28 8.39
N ALA A 145 4.62 4.75 8.48
CA ALA A 145 4.20 3.82 9.54
C ALA A 145 4.95 2.46 9.54
N GLY A 146 5.77 2.18 8.52
CA GLY A 146 6.70 1.05 8.52
C GLY A 146 8.03 1.35 9.21
N ARG A 147 8.27 2.62 9.54
CA ARG A 147 9.52 3.14 10.12
C ARG A 147 9.29 3.77 11.48
N ILE A 148 8.11 4.33 11.70
CA ILE A 148 7.72 5.06 12.91
C ILE A 148 6.35 4.53 13.38
N GLY A 149 6.20 4.29 14.68
CA GLY A 149 4.92 3.88 15.26
C GLY A 149 4.03 5.10 15.53
N PHE A 150 2.74 4.98 15.23
CA PHE A 150 1.73 6.00 15.57
C PHE A 150 0.70 5.43 16.55
N PRO A 151 0.24 6.20 17.55
CA PRO A 151 -0.80 5.76 18.46
C PRO A 151 -2.08 5.39 17.69
N LEU A 152 -2.85 4.46 18.25
CA LEU A 152 -4.16 4.03 17.71
C LEU A 152 -4.10 3.44 16.29
N SER A 153 -2.93 3.00 15.85
CA SER A 153 -2.71 2.39 14.54
C SER A 153 -1.90 1.09 14.64
N SER A 154 -2.01 0.40 15.78
CA SER A 154 -1.16 -0.74 16.17
C SER A 154 -1.07 -1.81 15.07
N ALA A 155 -2.20 -2.32 14.59
CA ALA A 155 -2.21 -3.34 13.53
C ALA A 155 -1.62 -2.84 12.20
N TYR A 156 -1.74 -1.54 11.91
CA TYR A 156 -1.20 -0.93 10.69
C TYR A 156 0.32 -0.78 10.77
N CYS A 157 0.82 -0.23 11.87
CA CYS A 157 2.26 -0.11 12.09
C CYS A 157 2.89 -1.51 12.08
N ILE A 158 2.35 -2.49 12.81
CA ILE A 158 2.88 -3.86 12.82
C ILE A 158 2.94 -4.44 11.40
N SER A 159 1.90 -4.27 10.58
CA SER A 159 1.92 -4.80 9.22
C SER A 159 2.99 -4.10 8.36
N LYS A 160 3.09 -2.77 8.42
CA LYS A 160 4.06 -2.00 7.62
C LYS A 160 5.51 -2.22 8.04
N PHE A 161 5.81 -2.32 9.33
CA PHE A 161 7.13 -2.77 9.82
C PHE A 161 7.43 -4.19 9.34
N GLY A 162 6.42 -5.08 9.33
CA GLY A 162 6.54 -6.42 8.75
C GLY A 162 6.91 -6.40 7.27
N ILE A 163 6.33 -5.49 6.49
CA ILE A 163 6.65 -5.29 5.07
C ILE A 163 8.09 -4.79 4.86
N GLU A 164 8.57 -3.87 5.70
CA GLU A 164 9.97 -3.43 5.69
C GLU A 164 10.93 -4.60 5.94
N GLY A 165 10.67 -5.39 7.00
CA GLY A 165 11.47 -6.56 7.34
C GLY A 165 11.46 -7.62 6.24
N LEU A 166 10.27 -7.95 5.73
CA LEU A 166 10.11 -8.89 4.61
C LEU A 166 10.89 -8.45 3.38
N SER A 167 10.79 -7.17 3.01
CA SER A 167 11.45 -6.65 1.80
C SER A 167 12.97 -6.69 1.92
N GLN A 168 13.50 -6.44 3.12
CA GLN A 168 14.92 -6.57 3.41
C GLN A 168 15.42 -8.01 3.28
N VAL A 169 14.62 -8.99 3.75
CA VAL A 169 14.93 -10.42 3.59
C VAL A 169 14.90 -10.80 2.11
N LEU A 170 13.80 -10.50 1.41
CA LEU A 170 13.62 -10.86 0.00
C LEU A 170 14.70 -10.25 -0.90
N ARG A 171 15.13 -9.01 -0.66
CA ARG A 171 16.22 -8.39 -1.44
C ARG A 171 17.50 -9.22 -1.41
N ARG A 172 17.82 -9.86 -0.29
CA ARG A 172 19.02 -10.70 -0.12
C ARG A 172 18.80 -12.09 -0.70
N GLU A 173 17.65 -12.71 -0.43
CA GLU A 173 17.32 -14.05 -0.93
C GLU A 173 17.24 -14.10 -2.46
N LEU A 174 16.72 -13.03 -3.08
CA LEU A 174 16.40 -12.98 -4.50
C LEU A 174 17.51 -12.36 -5.37
N GLN A 175 18.54 -11.78 -4.76
CA GLN A 175 19.66 -11.15 -5.49
C GLN A 175 20.30 -12.10 -6.52
N THR A 176 20.55 -13.35 -6.12
CA THR A 176 21.15 -14.37 -7.01
C THR A 176 20.20 -14.89 -8.10
N LYS A 177 18.95 -14.43 -8.10
CA LYS A 177 17.90 -14.79 -9.07
C LYS A 177 17.55 -13.65 -10.01
N ASN A 178 18.31 -12.55 -9.97
CA ASN A 178 18.07 -11.34 -10.77
C ASN A 178 16.66 -10.76 -10.56
N ILE A 179 16.12 -10.88 -9.35
CA ILE A 179 14.84 -10.28 -8.97
C ILE A 179 15.12 -9.18 -7.96
N ASN A 180 14.77 -7.95 -8.32
CA ASN A 180 14.95 -6.79 -7.47
C ASN A 180 13.74 -6.59 -6.55
N VAL A 181 13.99 -6.04 -5.38
CA VAL A 181 12.97 -5.74 -4.38
C VAL A 181 13.20 -4.32 -3.86
N CYS A 182 12.16 -3.50 -3.88
CA CYS A 182 12.16 -2.15 -3.35
C CYS A 182 10.83 -1.78 -2.67
N LEU A 183 10.85 -0.68 -1.94
CA LEU A 183 9.75 -0.15 -1.15
C LEU A 183 9.36 1.24 -1.64
N ILE A 184 8.07 1.54 -1.55
CA ILE A 184 7.57 2.91 -1.57
C ILE A 184 7.16 3.27 -0.14
N GLU A 185 7.79 4.28 0.46
CA GLU A 185 7.50 4.80 1.79
C GLU A 185 6.70 6.11 1.62
N ALA A 186 5.37 6.02 1.63
CA ALA A 186 4.51 7.19 1.47
C ALA A 186 4.01 7.74 2.81
N GLY A 187 3.82 9.06 2.83
CA GLY A 187 3.08 9.80 3.84
C GLY A 187 1.58 9.79 3.52
N VAL A 188 0.94 10.95 3.68
CA VAL A 188 -0.45 11.17 3.33
C VAL A 188 -0.61 11.25 1.81
N VAL A 189 -1.46 10.37 1.28
CA VAL A 189 -1.85 10.37 -0.14
C VAL A 189 -3.35 10.62 -0.25
N ASP A 190 -3.75 11.58 -1.08
CA ASP A 190 -5.14 11.96 -1.33
C ASP A 190 -5.93 10.81 -1.97
N THR A 191 -6.46 9.96 -1.09
CA THR A 191 -7.22 8.77 -1.42
C THR A 191 -8.37 8.64 -0.45
N LYS A 192 -9.32 7.76 -0.77
CA LYS A 192 -10.39 7.35 0.16
C LYS A 192 -9.87 6.48 1.32
N PHE A 193 -8.56 6.41 1.60
CA PHE A 193 -7.99 5.52 2.61
C PHE A 193 -8.50 5.83 4.02
N PHE A 194 -8.41 7.10 4.46
CA PHE A 194 -8.92 7.52 5.77
C PHE A 194 -10.45 7.50 5.84
N VAL A 195 -11.14 7.84 4.73
CA VAL A 195 -12.60 7.70 4.62
C VAL A 195 -13.04 6.25 4.88
N ASN A 196 -12.27 5.29 4.38
CA ASN A 196 -12.57 3.85 4.51
C ASN A 196 -11.97 3.21 5.77
N THR A 197 -11.36 3.99 6.67
CA THR A 197 -10.77 3.48 7.92
C THR A 197 -11.85 3.45 9.00
N PRO A 198 -12.40 2.28 9.37
CA PRO A 198 -13.34 2.18 10.50
C PRO A 198 -12.62 2.40 11.83
N ASP A 199 -13.39 2.78 12.85
CA ASP A 199 -12.96 2.66 14.24
C ASP A 199 -12.99 1.18 14.67
N ALA A 200 -12.13 0.80 15.62
CA ALA A 200 -12.12 -0.53 16.20
C ALA A 200 -13.45 -0.83 16.91
N MET A 201 -13.87 -2.10 16.86
CA MET A 201 -15.19 -2.53 17.30
C MET A 201 -15.48 -2.18 18.76
N SER A 202 -14.48 -2.29 19.64
CA SER A 202 -14.64 -1.98 21.06
C SER A 202 -14.51 -0.49 21.38
N SER A 203 -14.09 0.35 20.43
CA SER A 203 -13.93 1.78 20.65
C SER A 203 -15.27 2.52 20.74
N LYS A 204 -16.39 1.92 20.30
CA LYS A 204 -17.73 2.54 20.32
C LYS A 204 -18.78 1.60 20.89
N ASP A 205 -19.76 2.16 21.60
CA ASP A 205 -20.96 1.44 22.00
C ASP A 205 -21.96 1.27 20.84
N GLN A 206 -23.07 0.58 21.10
CA GLN A 206 -24.13 0.36 20.11
C GLN A 206 -24.81 1.64 19.59
N ASN A 207 -24.63 2.77 20.28
CA ASN A 207 -25.14 4.08 19.88
C ASN A 207 -24.08 4.92 19.15
N GLY A 208 -22.89 4.37 18.93
CA GLY A 208 -21.77 5.05 18.27
C GLY A 208 -20.98 6.00 19.18
N LYS A 209 -21.22 6.00 20.49
CA LYS A 209 -20.46 6.81 21.45
C LYS A 209 -19.11 6.15 21.72
N PHE A 210 -18.03 6.91 21.73
CA PHE A 210 -16.72 6.39 22.12
C PHE A 210 -16.72 5.94 23.59
N VAL A 211 -16.18 4.75 23.85
CA VAL A 211 -16.15 4.09 25.17
C VAL A 211 -14.83 3.38 25.39
N GLY A 212 -14.56 2.99 26.65
CA GLY A 212 -13.32 2.31 27.03
C GLY A 212 -12.22 3.27 27.50
N PRO A 213 -11.06 2.73 27.92
CA PRO A 213 -9.98 3.53 28.49
C PRO A 213 -9.30 4.47 27.48
N TYR A 214 -9.40 4.19 26.17
CA TYR A 214 -8.81 5.00 25.09
C TYR A 214 -9.87 5.80 24.29
N SER A 215 -11.07 6.00 24.85
CA SER A 215 -12.18 6.62 24.12
C SER A 215 -11.86 8.06 23.68
N GLU A 216 -11.26 8.84 24.57
CA GLU A 216 -10.89 10.24 24.31
C GLU A 216 -9.79 10.32 23.25
N ASP A 217 -8.74 9.50 23.38
CA ASP A 217 -7.65 9.43 22.40
C ASP A 217 -8.18 9.04 21.01
N THR A 218 -9.08 8.05 20.95
CA THR A 218 -9.68 7.59 19.69
C THR A 218 -10.55 8.66 19.05
N GLU A 219 -11.34 9.40 19.85
CA GLU A 219 -12.15 10.52 19.36
C GLU A 219 -11.29 11.67 18.83
N ILE A 220 -10.21 12.02 19.54
CA ILE A 220 -9.23 13.03 19.11
C ILE A 220 -8.61 12.60 17.79
N MET A 221 -8.11 11.37 17.69
CA MET A 221 -7.44 10.89 16.49
C MET A 221 -8.40 10.78 15.30
N ARG A 222 -9.67 10.38 15.52
CA ARG A 222 -10.70 10.43 14.47
C ARG A 222 -10.93 11.86 13.99
N THR A 223 -10.93 12.82 14.90
CA THR A 223 -11.03 14.26 14.55
C THR A 223 -9.82 14.71 13.75
N VAL A 224 -8.61 14.28 14.10
CA VAL A 224 -7.38 14.55 13.32
C VAL A 224 -7.49 13.99 11.91
N LEU A 225 -7.87 12.72 11.74
CA LEU A 225 -8.06 12.14 10.40
C LEU A 225 -9.10 12.91 9.58
N ASN A 226 -10.21 13.32 10.20
CA ASN A 226 -11.23 14.13 9.54
C ASN A 226 -10.71 15.52 9.14
N ARG A 227 -9.87 16.14 9.96
CA ARG A 227 -9.21 17.42 9.64
C ARG A 227 -8.22 17.28 8.50
N ILE A 228 -7.41 16.21 8.47
CA ILE A 228 -6.51 15.93 7.35
C ILE A 228 -7.32 15.82 6.06
N MET A 229 -8.38 15.02 6.04
CA MET A 229 -9.25 14.87 4.86
C MET A 229 -9.85 16.21 4.42
N LYS A 230 -10.33 17.02 5.36
CA LYS A 230 -10.87 18.34 5.07
C LYS A 230 -9.81 19.30 4.52
N LYS A 231 -8.62 19.36 5.12
CA LYS A 231 -7.51 20.20 4.63
C LYS A 231 -7.07 19.79 3.22
N ILE A 232 -7.13 18.50 2.87
CA ILE A 232 -6.87 18.04 1.49
C ILE A 232 -7.97 18.55 0.54
N GLU A 233 -9.25 18.40 0.92
CA GLU A 233 -10.40 18.88 0.13
C GLU A 233 -10.35 20.39 -0.10
N ASP A 234 -10.05 21.15 0.95
CA ASP A 234 -9.92 22.61 0.95
C ASP A 234 -8.59 23.09 0.32
N LYS A 235 -7.70 22.16 -0.08
CA LYS A 235 -6.35 22.42 -0.64
C LYS A 235 -5.42 23.20 0.29
N GLU A 236 -5.62 23.06 1.60
CA GLU A 236 -4.79 23.61 2.66
C GLU A 236 -3.66 22.66 3.08
N LEU A 237 -3.78 21.37 2.76
CA LEU A 237 -2.70 20.38 2.92
C LEU A 237 -2.25 19.88 1.54
N ASP A 238 -0.97 20.07 1.24
CA ASP A 238 -0.35 19.59 0.00
C ASP A 238 0.01 18.09 0.11
N ALA A 239 -1.02 17.26 0.16
CA ALA A 239 -0.86 15.81 0.17
C ALA A 239 -0.46 15.29 -1.22
N SER A 240 0.36 14.24 -1.26
CA SER A 240 0.68 13.57 -2.53
C SER A 240 -0.58 13.02 -3.18
N LYS A 241 -0.65 13.06 -4.50
CA LYS A 241 -1.76 12.47 -5.25
C LYS A 241 -1.48 10.99 -5.53
N PRO A 242 -2.52 10.18 -5.76
CA PRO A 242 -2.32 8.79 -6.16
C PRO A 242 -1.58 8.67 -7.50
N SER A 243 -1.73 9.65 -8.39
CA SER A 243 -0.97 9.76 -9.64
C SER A 243 0.53 9.89 -9.42
N ASP A 244 0.95 10.60 -8.38
CA ASP A 244 2.36 10.85 -8.07
C ASP A 244 3.05 9.52 -7.69
N VAL A 245 2.32 8.66 -6.97
CA VAL A 245 2.76 7.28 -6.70
C VAL A 245 2.82 6.44 -7.98
N GLY A 246 1.81 6.56 -8.85
CA GLY A 246 1.81 5.88 -10.16
C GLY A 246 3.00 6.28 -11.04
N GLU A 247 3.34 7.57 -11.07
CA GLU A 247 4.53 8.08 -11.77
C GLU A 247 5.83 7.58 -11.14
N LYS A 248 5.91 7.55 -9.80
CA LYS A 248 7.06 6.98 -9.11
C LYS A 248 7.22 5.49 -9.42
N VAL A 249 6.14 4.72 -9.50
CA VAL A 249 6.21 3.30 -9.92
C VAL A 249 6.80 3.17 -11.32
N LEU A 250 6.42 4.03 -12.27
CA LEU A 250 7.01 4.03 -13.62
C LEU A 250 8.51 4.35 -13.59
N GLU A 251 8.94 5.31 -12.77
CA GLU A 251 10.36 5.61 -12.55
C GLU A 251 11.11 4.38 -12.01
N ILE A 252 10.59 3.76 -10.94
CA ILE A 252 11.16 2.54 -10.35
C ILE A 252 11.27 1.42 -11.40
N ILE A 253 10.26 1.25 -12.26
CA ILE A 253 10.26 0.23 -13.32
C ILE A 253 11.33 0.52 -14.39
N ARG A 254 11.56 1.79 -14.76
CA ARG A 254 12.59 2.18 -15.73
C ARG A 254 14.00 1.95 -15.18
N GLU A 255 14.16 2.19 -13.89
CA GLU A 255 15.44 2.03 -13.18
C GLU A 255 15.64 0.63 -12.61
N ASN A 256 14.66 -0.26 -12.79
CA ASN A 256 14.64 -1.62 -12.27
C ASN A 256 14.85 -1.70 -10.75
N GLY A 257 14.25 -0.78 -9.99
CA GLY A 257 14.35 -0.76 -8.52
C GLY A 257 15.78 -0.56 -8.01
N LYS A 258 16.51 0.37 -8.63
CA LYS A 258 17.92 0.68 -8.28
C LYS A 258 18.09 0.96 -6.78
N GLU A 259 17.17 1.73 -6.20
CA GLU A 259 17.17 2.03 -4.76
C GLU A 259 16.32 1.02 -3.99
N PHE A 260 16.63 0.86 -2.71
CA PHE A 260 15.81 0.02 -1.84
C PHE A 260 14.53 0.73 -1.37
N ARG A 261 14.60 2.05 -1.15
CA ARG A 261 13.50 2.87 -0.62
C ARG A 261 13.26 4.08 -1.52
N TYR A 262 12.00 4.31 -1.82
CA TYR A 262 11.52 5.47 -2.55
C TYR A 262 10.49 6.20 -1.68
N ILE A 263 10.85 7.39 -1.18
CA ILE A 263 9.99 8.20 -0.32
C ILE A 263 9.06 9.04 -1.20
N ILE A 264 7.79 9.18 -0.80
CA ILE A 264 6.81 10.02 -1.50
C ILE A 264 6.05 10.88 -0.50
N GLY A 265 6.09 12.19 -0.72
CA GLY A 265 5.42 13.22 0.09
C GLY A 265 6.39 13.99 0.98
N HIS A 266 6.23 15.31 1.04
CA HIS A 266 7.06 16.18 1.89
C HIS A 266 6.89 15.88 3.38
N ASP A 267 5.70 15.45 3.79
CA ASP A 267 5.41 14.96 5.13
C ASP A 267 6.19 13.69 5.44
N ALA A 268 6.26 12.75 4.48
CA ALA A 268 7.07 11.54 4.61
C ALA A 268 8.56 11.84 4.73
N GLU A 269 9.08 12.72 3.87
CA GLU A 269 10.47 13.17 3.91
C GLU A 269 10.81 13.82 5.27
N ALA A 270 9.96 14.71 5.76
CA ALA A 270 10.15 15.37 7.05
C ALA A 270 10.15 14.38 8.22
N MET A 271 9.21 13.43 8.23
CA MET A 271 9.12 12.40 9.28
C MET A 271 10.33 11.46 9.27
N ILE A 272 10.76 11.01 8.10
CA ILE A 272 11.93 10.12 7.98
C ILE A 272 13.22 10.87 8.35
N ALA A 273 13.36 12.15 7.96
CA ALA A 273 14.49 12.97 8.38
C ALA A 273 14.52 13.16 9.91
N ALA A 274 13.35 13.38 10.54
CA ALA A 274 13.25 13.44 11.99
C ALA A 274 13.68 12.12 12.64
N LEU A 275 13.26 10.98 12.09
CA LEU A 275 13.71 9.66 12.53
C LEU A 275 15.22 9.49 12.47
N GLU A 276 15.82 9.81 11.34
CA GLU A 276 17.27 9.69 11.16
C GLU A 276 18.03 10.61 12.11
N SER A 277 17.53 11.83 12.34
CA SER A 277 18.13 12.78 13.28
C SER A 277 18.02 12.36 14.75
N SER A 278 16.99 11.58 15.09
CA SER A 278 16.79 11.07 16.45
C SER A 278 17.90 10.11 16.88
N ASN A 279 18.54 9.41 15.93
CA ASN A 279 19.49 8.33 16.20
C ASN A 279 18.90 7.25 17.14
N ASP A 280 17.69 6.78 16.82
CA ASP A 280 16.89 5.81 17.59
C ASP A 280 16.49 6.24 19.02
N ASP A 281 16.71 7.51 19.37
CA ASP A 281 16.25 8.11 20.62
C ASP A 281 14.73 8.34 20.59
N GLN A 282 13.98 7.48 21.28
CA GLN A 282 12.52 7.52 21.29
C GLN A 282 11.98 8.82 21.90
N SER A 283 12.66 9.43 22.88
CA SER A 283 12.19 10.70 23.44
C SER A 283 12.29 11.85 22.43
N LYS A 284 13.31 11.85 21.57
CA LYS A 284 13.39 12.80 20.45
C LYS A 284 12.34 12.51 19.38
N MET A 285 12.07 11.22 19.14
CA MET A 285 11.03 10.80 18.22
C MET A 285 9.65 11.28 18.67
N ASP A 286 9.30 11.06 19.94
CA ASP A 286 8.02 11.45 20.52
C ASP A 286 7.78 12.96 20.33
N VAL A 287 8.78 13.79 20.62
CA VAL A 287 8.71 15.25 20.40
C VAL A 287 8.51 15.61 18.92
N ALA A 288 9.20 14.92 18.01
CA ALA A 288 9.05 15.17 16.57
C ALA A 288 7.64 14.78 16.09
N ILE A 289 7.15 13.61 16.49
CA ILE A 289 5.79 13.13 16.18
C ILE A 289 4.76 14.11 16.72
N GLU A 290 4.88 14.53 17.98
CA GLU A 290 3.96 15.51 18.58
C GLU A 290 3.92 16.82 17.80
N ASN A 291 5.06 17.32 17.35
CA ASN A 291 5.12 18.56 16.57
C ASN A 291 4.46 18.41 15.20
N ILE A 292 4.66 17.28 14.52
CA ILE A 292 4.02 17.02 13.22
C ILE A 292 2.51 16.79 13.40
N MET A 293 2.10 16.07 14.44
CA MET A 293 0.68 15.89 14.76
C MET A 293 -0.02 17.22 15.08
N LYS A 294 0.67 18.22 15.65
CA LYS A 294 0.13 19.57 15.85
C LYS A 294 -0.17 20.29 14.54
N GLU A 295 0.58 20.04 13.47
CA GLU A 295 0.29 20.60 12.14
C GLU A 295 -0.97 19.98 11.52
N TRP A 296 -1.27 18.73 11.90
CA TRP A 296 -2.48 18.01 11.48
C TRP A 296 -3.72 18.36 12.31
N MET A 297 -3.54 18.79 13.56
CA MET A 297 -4.59 19.36 14.41
C MET A 297 -5.10 20.72 13.90
#